data_AF-A0A2N9M485-F1
#
_entry.id   AF-A0A2N9M485-F1
#
_cell.length_a   1.000
_cell.length_b   1.000
_cell.length_c   1.000
_cell.angle_alpha   90.00
_cell.angle_beta   90.00
_cell.angle_gamma   90.00
#
_symmetry.space_group_name_H-M   'P 1'
#
loop_
_entity.id
_entity.type
_entity.pdbx_description
1 polymer ?
#
loop_
_entity_poly.entity_id
_entity_poly.type
_entity_poly.pdbx_seq_one_letter_code
_entity_poly.pdbx_strand_id
1 'polypeptide(L)'
;MYGIASTQGGGILAATALGLKASNDMGVSWHSVRGELETDTIQAICRHPRRADSLFAAKYGVIYASIDAGRSWKRISPEAWPVISVKQLTVLMGTPGRLLVLTHQQGVWELPLT
;
A
#
# COMPACT_ATOMS: atom_id res chain seq x y z
N MET A 1 -4.54 -11.08 -5.91
CA MET A 1 -5.27 -10.05 -6.68
C MET A 1 -4.53 -8.75 -6.45
N TYR A 2 -4.20 -8.03 -7.51
CA TYR A 2 -3.52 -6.73 -7.41
C TYR A 2 -4.54 -5.60 -7.17
N GLY A 3 -4.07 -4.40 -6.82
CA GLY A 3 -4.93 -3.26 -6.48
C GLY A 3 -4.52 -1.96 -7.16
N ILE A 4 -5.44 -1.00 -7.20
CA ILE A 4 -5.19 0.37 -7.64
C ILE A 4 -5.64 1.37 -6.56
N ALA A 5 -5.00 2.53 -6.49
CA ALA A 5 -5.39 3.62 -5.60
C ALA A 5 -5.22 4.96 -6.32
N SER A 6 -6.17 5.88 -6.13
CA SER A 6 -6.02 7.25 -6.64
C SER A 6 -5.25 8.13 -5.66
N THR A 7 -4.47 9.07 -6.18
CA THR A 7 -3.82 10.12 -5.38
C THR A 7 -4.69 11.38 -5.34
N GLN A 8 -4.42 12.31 -4.42
CA GLN A 8 -5.20 13.56 -4.33
C GLN A 8 -5.10 14.40 -5.61
N GLY A 9 -3.95 14.38 -6.29
CA GLY A 9 -3.68 15.14 -7.52
C GLY A 9 -4.28 14.55 -8.79
N GLY A 10 -5.18 13.57 -8.69
CA GLY A 10 -5.77 12.89 -9.86
C GLY A 10 -4.88 11.82 -10.50
N GLY A 11 -3.74 11.50 -9.89
CA GLY A 11 -2.89 10.39 -10.30
C GLY A 11 -3.45 9.03 -9.85
N ILE A 12 -2.89 7.97 -10.41
CA ILE A 12 -3.26 6.57 -10.10
C ILE A 12 -1.98 5.80 -9.78
N LEU A 13 -2.05 4.99 -8.72
CA LEU A 13 -1.05 4.00 -8.37
C LEU A 13 -1.60 2.60 -8.63
N ALA A 14 -0.77 1.73 -9.19
CA ALA A 14 -1.10 0.34 -9.47
C ALA A 14 -0.07 -0.58 -8.83
N ALA A 15 -0.54 -1.49 -7.98
CA ALA A 15 0.25 -2.61 -7.48
C ALA A 15 0.40 -3.65 -8.60
N THR A 16 1.62 -4.12 -8.85
CA THR A 16 1.89 -5.08 -9.94
C THR A 16 2.89 -6.15 -9.51
N ALA A 17 3.11 -7.15 -10.36
CA ALA A 17 4.17 -8.14 -10.18
C ALA A 17 5.60 -7.57 -10.34
N LEU A 18 5.73 -6.34 -10.88
CA LEU A 18 6.99 -5.70 -11.25
C LEU A 18 7.18 -4.36 -10.51
N GLY A 19 6.71 -4.28 -9.27
CA GLY A 19 6.75 -3.08 -8.44
C GLY A 19 5.49 -2.23 -8.52
N LEU A 20 5.52 -1.12 -7.81
CA LEU A 20 4.47 -0.11 -7.78
C LEU A 20 4.63 0.81 -9.01
N LYS A 21 3.56 0.96 -9.78
CA LYS A 21 3.51 1.87 -10.93
C LYS A 21 2.65 3.08 -10.61
N ALA A 22 3.02 4.23 -11.17
CA ALA A 22 2.28 5.48 -11.06
C ALA A 22 1.93 6.02 -12.44
N SER A 23 0.76 6.62 -12.54
CA SER A 23 0.29 7.38 -13.70
C SER A 23 -0.19 8.74 -13.22
N ASN A 24 0.14 9.79 -13.98
CA ASN A 24 -0.30 11.16 -13.73
C ASN A 24 -1.31 11.65 -14.79
N ASP A 25 -1.69 10.77 -15.71
CA ASP A 25 -2.50 11.05 -16.89
C ASP A 25 -3.66 10.04 -17.01
N MET A 26 -4.26 9.70 -15.86
CA MET A 26 -5.41 8.81 -15.75
C MET A 26 -5.22 7.41 -16.39
N GLY A 27 -3.99 6.90 -16.36
CA GLY A 27 -3.65 5.56 -16.82
C GLY A 27 -3.20 5.48 -18.28
N VAL A 28 -3.02 6.61 -18.97
CA VAL A 28 -2.51 6.65 -20.35
C VAL A 28 -1.04 6.23 -20.40
N SER A 29 -0.21 6.71 -19.47
CA SER A 29 1.18 6.31 -19.32
C SER A 29 1.53 5.98 -17.87
N TRP A 30 2.52 5.11 -17.70
CA TRP A 30 2.92 4.58 -16.40
C TRP A 30 4.43 4.62 -16.23
N HIS A 31 4.89 4.94 -15.03
CA HIS A 31 6.29 4.88 -14.63
C HIS A 31 6.46 4.14 -13.30
N SER A 32 7.66 3.62 -13.05
CA SER A 32 7.96 2.95 -11.78
C SER A 32 8.08 3.98 -10.65
N VAL A 33 7.46 3.69 -9.50
CA VAL A 33 7.73 4.42 -8.26
C VAL A 33 9.10 3.97 -7.75
N ARG A 34 10.05 4.89 -7.65
CA ARG A 34 11.43 4.58 -7.25
C ARG A 34 11.56 4.22 -5.77
N GLY A 35 12.59 3.43 -5.44
CA GLY A 35 12.93 3.07 -4.06
C GLY A 35 12.36 1.73 -3.63
N GLU A 36 11.85 1.66 -2.39
CA GLU A 36 11.48 0.40 -1.72
C GLU A 36 10.46 -0.47 -2.47
N LEU A 37 9.61 0.14 -3.30
CA LEU A 37 8.54 -0.52 -4.03
C LEU A 37 8.78 -0.55 -5.54
N GLU A 38 10.01 -0.27 -6.00
CA GLU A 38 10.35 -0.18 -7.43
C GLU A 38 10.34 -1.53 -8.13
N THR A 39 10.73 -2.57 -7.39
CA THR A 39 10.80 -3.97 -7.84
C THR A 39 9.89 -4.86 -7.01
N ASP A 40 9.78 -6.11 -7.46
CA ASP A 40 9.04 -7.19 -6.80
C ASP A 40 7.52 -7.03 -6.77
N THR A 41 6.86 -8.07 -6.30
CA THR A 41 5.40 -8.13 -6.29
C THR A 41 4.83 -7.23 -5.20
N ILE A 42 4.10 -6.19 -5.63
CA ILE A 42 3.21 -5.43 -4.75
C ILE A 42 1.85 -6.12 -4.76
N GLN A 43 1.45 -6.68 -3.64
CA GLN A 43 0.27 -7.53 -3.56
C GLN A 43 -1.01 -6.75 -3.27
N ALA A 44 -0.89 -5.62 -2.57
CA ALA A 44 -2.03 -4.78 -2.23
C ALA A 44 -1.62 -3.32 -2.12
N ILE A 45 -2.58 -2.43 -2.41
CA ILE A 45 -2.47 -0.99 -2.14
C ILE A 45 -3.84 -0.45 -1.72
N CYS A 46 -3.88 0.47 -0.77
CA CYS A 46 -5.09 1.22 -0.42
C CYS A 46 -4.76 2.64 0.03
N ARG A 47 -5.75 3.53 -0.05
CA ARG A 47 -5.66 4.91 0.45
C ARG A 47 -6.44 5.05 1.75
N HIS A 48 -5.94 5.87 2.67
CA HIS A 48 -6.68 6.27 3.85
C HIS A 48 -7.92 7.11 3.45
N PRO A 49 -9.12 6.80 3.95
CA PRO A 49 -10.35 7.42 3.46
C PRO A 49 -10.52 8.89 3.88
N ARG A 50 -9.81 9.35 4.93
CA ARG A 50 -9.85 10.76 5.40
C ARG A 50 -8.54 11.54 5.29
N ARG A 51 -7.44 10.89 4.89
CA ARG A 51 -6.10 11.49 4.80
C ARG A 51 -5.63 11.24 3.37
N ALA A 52 -5.90 12.18 2.48
CA ALA A 52 -5.79 11.95 1.03
C ALA A 52 -4.36 11.62 0.58
N ASP A 53 -3.36 12.09 1.33
CA ASP A 53 -1.94 11.80 1.06
C ASP A 53 -1.44 10.50 1.68
N SER A 54 -2.24 9.87 2.55
CA SER A 54 -1.85 8.64 3.24
C SER A 54 -2.25 7.40 2.43
N LEU A 55 -1.25 6.61 2.04
CA LEU A 55 -1.42 5.36 1.29
C LEU A 55 -0.65 4.23 1.98
N PHE A 56 -1.12 3.00 1.78
CA PHE A 56 -0.50 1.79 2.29
C PHE A 56 -0.32 0.79 1.17
N ALA A 57 0.84 0.13 1.12
CA ALA A 57 1.14 -0.90 0.14
C ALA A 57 1.80 -2.11 0.81
N ALA A 58 1.56 -3.29 0.26
CA ALA A 58 2.19 -4.53 0.72
C ALA A 58 3.13 -5.08 -0.35
N LYS A 59 4.41 -5.17 -0.03
CA LYS A 59 5.41 -5.90 -0.82
C LYS A 59 5.65 -7.23 -0.11
N TYR A 60 5.13 -8.32 -0.67
CA TYR A 60 5.00 -9.59 0.04
C TYR A 60 4.31 -9.38 1.41
N GLY A 61 4.94 -9.81 2.50
CA GLY A 61 4.44 -9.59 3.86
C GLY A 61 4.74 -8.22 4.47
N VAL A 62 5.58 -7.40 3.84
CA VAL A 62 6.06 -6.14 4.41
C VAL A 62 5.10 -5.01 4.05
N ILE A 63 4.67 -4.26 5.07
CA ILE A 63 3.75 -3.13 4.91
C ILE A 63 4.52 -1.82 4.87
N TYR A 64 4.26 -1.02 3.85
CA TYR A 64 4.81 0.30 3.66
C TYR A 64 3.70 1.35 3.69
N ALA A 65 4.01 2.54 4.19
CA ALA A 65 3.14 3.71 4.18
C ALA A 65 3.79 4.87 3.45
N SER A 66 2.97 5.63 2.74
CA SER A 66 3.30 6.96 2.24
C SER A 66 2.41 7.98 2.94
N ILE A 67 2.96 9.16 3.21
CA ILE A 67 2.23 10.32 3.76
C ILE A 67 2.28 11.53 2.82
N ASP A 68 2.76 11.32 1.59
CA ASP A 68 3.02 12.35 0.58
C ASP A 68 2.48 11.95 -0.80
N ALA A 69 1.30 11.32 -0.80
CA ALA A 69 0.57 10.89 -1.99
C ALA A 69 1.33 9.88 -2.88
N GLY A 70 2.16 9.03 -2.26
CA GLY A 70 2.90 7.95 -2.92
C GLY A 70 4.25 8.35 -3.49
N ARG A 71 4.75 9.56 -3.18
CA ARG A 71 6.07 10.03 -3.63
C ARG A 71 7.21 9.36 -2.88
N SER A 72 7.03 9.08 -1.59
CA SER A 72 7.97 8.32 -0.77
C SER A 72 7.24 7.30 0.10
N TRP A 73 7.94 6.21 0.44
CA TRP A 73 7.38 5.07 1.17
C TRP A 73 8.31 4.65 2.30
N LYS A 74 7.73 4.35 3.45
CA LYS A 74 8.45 3.87 4.65
C LYS A 74 7.82 2.59 5.17
N ARG A 75 8.64 1.62 5.56
CA ARG A 75 8.16 0.40 6.22
C ARG A 75 7.48 0.76 7.54
N ILE A 76 6.30 0.19 7.78
CA ILE A 76 5.55 0.34 9.03
C ILE A 76 5.27 -1.01 9.72
N SER A 77 5.42 -2.14 9.03
CA SER A 77 5.35 -3.45 9.67
C SER A 77 6.60 -3.71 10.53
N PRO A 78 6.48 -4.31 11.72
CA PRO A 78 7.61 -4.69 12.58
C PRO A 78 8.67 -5.54 11.88
N GLU A 79 9.88 -5.62 12.43
CA GLU A 79 10.94 -6.47 11.88
C GLU A 79 10.60 -7.96 11.97
N ALA A 80 10.18 -8.42 13.15
CA ALA A 80 9.70 -9.78 13.41
C ALA A 80 8.22 -9.96 13.03
N TRP A 81 7.86 -9.58 11.80
CA TRP A 81 6.49 -9.68 11.29
C TRP A 81 6.25 -11.05 10.62
N PRO A 82 5.31 -11.88 11.11
CA PRO A 82 5.14 -13.25 10.63
C PRO A 82 4.34 -13.37 9.33
N VAL A 83 3.84 -12.25 8.79
CA VAL A 83 3.11 -12.23 7.53
C VAL A 83 4.09 -12.39 6.38
N ILE A 84 3.79 -13.33 5.49
CA ILE A 84 4.59 -13.58 4.28
C ILE A 84 3.88 -13.18 2.98
N SER A 85 2.56 -13.01 3.03
CA SER A 85 1.75 -12.70 1.86
C SER A 85 0.45 -11.99 2.25
N VAL A 86 0.19 -10.85 1.63
CA VAL A 86 -0.97 -10.00 1.84
C VAL A 86 -1.92 -10.12 0.65
N LYS A 87 -3.19 -10.38 0.95
CA LYS A 87 -4.28 -10.39 -0.05
C LYS A 87 -4.92 -9.01 -0.18
N GLN A 88 -5.14 -8.31 0.94
CA GLN A 88 -5.83 -7.03 0.95
C GLN A 88 -5.45 -6.20 2.18
N LEU A 89 -5.42 -4.88 1.97
CA LEU A 89 -5.27 -3.88 3.03
C LEU A 89 -6.54 -3.05 3.14
N THR A 90 -7.05 -2.89 4.35
CA THR A 90 -8.24 -2.06 4.62
C THR A 90 -7.97 -1.18 5.82
N VAL A 91 -8.23 0.11 5.68
CA VAL A 91 -8.17 1.05 6.82
C VAL A 91 -9.47 0.94 7.62
N LEU A 92 -9.34 0.57 8.88
CA LEU A 92 -10.42 0.66 9.86
C LEU A 92 -10.30 2.00 10.59
N MET A 93 -11.30 2.85 10.35
CA MET A 93 -11.40 4.18 10.95
C MET A 93 -11.81 4.06 12.43
N GLY A 94 -11.08 4.72 13.32
CA GLY A 94 -11.32 4.71 14.76
C GLY A 94 -10.27 5.50 15.53
N THR A 95 -10.36 5.47 16.86
CA THR A 95 -9.38 6.08 17.76
C THR A 95 -8.83 4.97 18.70
N PRO A 96 -7.64 4.41 18.44
CA PRO A 96 -6.73 4.70 17.32
C PRO A 96 -7.21 4.09 15.99
N GLY A 97 -6.70 4.65 14.88
CA GLY A 97 -6.91 4.08 13.54
C GLY A 97 -6.11 2.78 13.38
N ARG A 98 -6.62 1.87 12.55
CA ARG A 98 -5.98 0.56 12.33
C ARG A 98 -5.93 0.21 10.86
N LEU A 99 -4.91 -0.54 10.47
CA LEU A 99 -4.82 -1.19 9.17
C LEU A 99 -5.08 -2.69 9.36
N LEU A 100 -6.14 -3.18 8.75
CA LEU A 100 -6.41 -4.61 8.65
C LEU A 100 -5.63 -5.18 7.48
N VAL A 101 -4.84 -6.21 7.76
CA VAL A 101 -3.99 -6.93 6.81
C VAL A 101 -4.59 -8.32 6.62
N LEU A 102 -5.37 -8.49 5.57
CA LEU A 102 -5.89 -9.80 5.20
C LEU A 102 -4.79 -10.58 4.48
N THR A 103 -4.50 -11.78 4.96
CA THR A 103 -3.46 -12.64 4.40
C THR A 103 -4.08 -13.77 3.58
N HIS A 104 -3.26 -14.45 2.78
CA HIS A 104 -3.71 -15.63 2.03
C HIS A 104 -3.96 -16.86 2.91
N GLN A 105 -3.19 -17.04 4.00
CA GLN A 105 -3.17 -18.30 4.76
C GLN A 105 -3.28 -18.13 6.29
N GLN A 106 -3.08 -16.91 6.83
CA GLN A 106 -2.89 -16.66 8.27
C GLN A 106 -4.04 -15.83 8.87
N GLY A 107 -5.16 -15.67 8.16
CA GLY A 107 -6.28 -14.83 8.60
C GLY A 107 -5.99 -13.33 8.49
N VAL A 108 -6.49 -12.55 9.44
CA VAL A 108 -6.39 -11.09 9.49
C VAL A 108 -5.45 -10.67 10.61
N TRP A 109 -4.53 -9.75 10.31
CA TRP A 109 -3.68 -9.07 11.28
C TRP A 109 -4.10 -7.61 11.41
N GLU A 110 -3.91 -7.03 12.59
CA GLU A 110 -4.11 -5.60 12.81
C GLU A 110 -2.75 -4.92 12.99
N LEU A 111 -2.57 -3.79 12.30
CA LEU A 111 -1.42 -2.90 12.50
C LEU A 111 -1.94 -1.52 12.95
N PRO A 112 -1.55 -1.03 14.14
CA PRO A 112 -1.93 0.30 14.59
C PRO A 112 -1.42 1.39 13.64
N LEU A 113 -2.28 2.34 13.29
CA LEU A 113 -1.90 3.55 12.58
C LEU A 113 -1.78 4.68 13.61
N THR A 114 -0.55 5.15 13.81
CA THR A 114 -0.26 6.30 14.67
C THR A 114 -0.36 7.62 13.90
#